data_AF-A0A969WBP0-F1
#
_entry.id   AF-A0A969WBP0-F1
#
_cell.length_a   1.000
_cell.length_b   1.000
_cell.length_c   1.000
_cell.angle_alpha   90.00
_cell.angle_beta   90.00
_cell.angle_gamma   90.00
#
_symmetry.space_group_name_H-M   'P 1'
#
loop_
_entity.id
_entity.type
_entity.pdbx_description
1 polymer ?
#
loop_
_entity_poly.entity_id
_entity_poly.type
_entity_poly.pdbx_seq_one_letter_code
_entity_poly.pdbx_strand_id
1 'polypeptide(L)'
;MMVVAVLLAMLGIGGCASQDVLDEKVASRIRTVALLQISEPQVEQIDHYGKDNESHSTAYAQLLASAGIQFAPLLAESISRRLGDSGYHVNYLTQDYSGYGGQVTPDSAAARSGADAILLVRLKRIAYVSPGKDGALQPWVQVDVQLFDPNTHDSLYARQFNAGYAGDAGKAVRLPVDPKYRYLTASALHADVDASAGGLKDAMLAIGAAIGEDFAKGTRPMLKPSEAAMAAAQAAPAAPPQTAEDRDRATAEALAAQWSDRAPPVPAAPPPVAPPADTLNAVQADAQADEVPTPAAVPAAPVQPPAAAPLPEAPVPTAPPPVVAAAAPAEPISGAFTLPQAITVHAQPLDTAETVGELPAGAAVKVDPRVIHNPLGDWRYVTGDGASGWVQQSALQP
;
A
#
# COMPACT_ATOMS: atom_id res chain seq x y z
N MET A 1 41.14 11.46 23.63
CA MET A 1 39.74 11.06 23.42
C MET A 1 39.57 10.74 21.95
N MET A 2 39.20 9.49 21.65
CA MET A 2 39.19 8.91 20.31
C MET A 2 38.04 9.49 19.48
N VAL A 3 38.37 10.00 18.30
CA VAL A 3 37.43 10.37 17.24
C VAL A 3 36.91 9.07 16.62
N VAL A 4 35.66 8.72 16.88
CA VAL A 4 34.98 7.61 16.19
C VAL A 4 34.42 8.18 14.89
N ALA A 5 35.14 7.94 13.80
CA ALA A 5 34.66 8.19 12.46
C ALA A 5 33.47 7.26 12.18
N VAL A 6 32.28 7.85 12.02
CA VAL A 6 31.10 7.16 11.50
C VAL A 6 31.38 6.82 10.04
N LEU A 7 31.76 5.57 9.81
CA LEU A 7 31.95 5.01 8.49
C LEU A 7 30.56 4.92 7.82
N LEU A 8 30.29 5.82 6.88
CA LEU A 8 29.26 5.60 5.87
C LEU A 8 29.63 4.30 5.15
N ALA A 9 28.95 3.20 5.45
CA ALA A 9 28.97 2.02 4.59
C ALA A 9 28.16 2.35 3.32
N MET A 10 28.76 3.16 2.44
CA MET A 10 28.56 2.93 1.02
C MET A 10 29.06 1.50 0.78
N LEU A 11 28.12 0.55 0.69
CA LEU A 11 28.36 -0.70 0.00
C LEU A 11 28.62 -0.34 -1.47
N GLY A 12 29.85 0.12 -1.72
CA GLY A 12 30.50 -0.05 -3.00
C GLY A 12 30.61 -1.54 -3.21
N ILE A 13 29.60 -2.08 -3.88
CA ILE A 13 29.60 -3.43 -4.43
C ILE A 13 30.87 -3.52 -5.28
N GLY A 14 31.92 -4.10 -4.72
CA GLY A 14 33.04 -4.61 -5.49
C GLY A 14 32.42 -5.53 -6.53
N GLY A 15 32.63 -5.21 -7.81
CA GLY A 15 31.86 -5.74 -8.92
C GLY A 15 31.98 -7.26 -9.08
N CYS A 16 31.10 -8.00 -8.40
CA CYS A 16 30.44 -9.13 -9.02
C CYS A 16 29.21 -8.57 -9.72
N ALA A 17 29.23 -8.57 -11.05
CA ALA A 17 28.08 -8.15 -11.84
C ALA A 17 26.88 -9.02 -11.45
N SER A 18 25.87 -8.42 -10.80
CA SER A 18 24.61 -9.09 -10.52
C SER A 18 24.05 -9.63 -11.83
N GLN A 19 23.74 -10.93 -11.88
CA GLN A 19 23.22 -11.55 -13.08
C GLN A 19 21.71 -11.31 -13.16
N ASP A 20 21.24 -10.84 -14.32
CA ASP A 20 19.81 -10.64 -14.63
C ASP A 20 19.09 -11.98 -14.90
N VAL A 21 19.84 -13.09 -14.95
CA VAL A 21 19.36 -14.47 -15.14
C VAL A 21 20.07 -15.35 -14.12
N LEU A 22 19.33 -16.22 -13.45
CA LEU A 22 19.90 -17.17 -12.51
C LEU A 22 20.68 -18.25 -13.28
N ASP A 23 21.99 -18.33 -13.07
CA ASP A 23 22.86 -19.34 -13.71
C ASP A 23 22.40 -20.76 -13.34
N GLU A 24 22.34 -21.66 -14.34
CA GLU A 24 21.86 -23.03 -14.17
C GLU A 24 22.71 -23.83 -13.15
N LYS A 25 24.02 -23.59 -13.10
CA LYS A 25 24.89 -24.27 -12.12
C LYS A 25 24.62 -23.78 -10.72
N VAL A 26 24.39 -22.48 -10.54
CA VAL A 26 23.97 -21.89 -9.25
C VAL A 26 22.62 -22.45 -8.83
N ALA A 27 21.62 -22.35 -9.70
CA ALA A 27 20.26 -22.85 -9.45
C ALA A 27 20.24 -24.35 -9.10
N SER A 28 21.06 -25.18 -9.77
CA SER A 28 21.11 -26.63 -9.50
C SER A 28 21.60 -27.01 -8.10
N ARG A 29 22.19 -26.07 -7.35
CA ARG A 29 22.67 -26.26 -5.97
C ARG A 29 21.66 -25.80 -4.93
N ILE A 30 20.68 -25.00 -5.31
CA ILE A 30 19.68 -24.42 -4.41
C ILE A 30 18.48 -25.36 -4.39
N ARG A 31 18.18 -25.95 -3.22
CA ARG A 31 16.96 -26.75 -3.00
C ARG A 31 15.98 -26.03 -2.09
N THR A 32 16.51 -25.30 -1.13
CA THR A 32 15.75 -24.58 -0.11
C THR A 32 15.97 -23.08 -0.27
N VAL A 33 14.88 -22.32 -0.28
CA VAL A 33 14.91 -20.85 -0.40
C VAL A 33 14.20 -20.26 0.81
N ALA A 34 14.91 -19.41 1.55
CA ALA A 34 14.31 -18.58 2.59
C ALA A 34 13.71 -17.33 1.95
N LEU A 35 12.39 -17.25 1.83
CA LEU A 35 11.72 -16.03 1.39
C LEU A 35 11.51 -15.12 2.60
N LEU A 36 12.16 -13.96 2.57
CA LEU A 36 11.99 -12.95 3.61
C LEU A 36 10.58 -12.34 3.54
N GLN A 37 10.05 -11.93 4.70
CA GLN A 37 8.80 -11.18 4.76
C GLN A 37 8.86 -10.00 3.79
N ILE A 38 7.83 -9.93 2.94
CA ILE A 38 7.62 -8.80 2.04
C ILE A 38 6.91 -7.74 2.87
N SER A 39 7.51 -6.55 3.00
CA SER A 39 6.84 -5.44 3.65
C SER A 39 5.69 -4.95 2.76
N GLU A 40 4.56 -4.62 3.37
CA GLU A 40 3.54 -3.84 2.67
C GLU A 40 4.16 -2.52 2.22
N PRO A 41 3.85 -2.07 1.00
CA PRO A 41 4.32 -0.79 0.55
C PRO A 41 3.61 0.28 1.37
N GLN A 42 4.34 1.33 1.73
CA GLN A 42 3.67 2.60 2.03
C GLN A 42 3.00 2.97 0.70
N VAL A 43 1.66 2.97 0.65
CA VAL A 43 0.92 3.15 -0.61
C VAL A 43 1.36 4.47 -1.24
N GLU A 44 2.09 4.37 -2.35
CA GLU A 44 2.64 5.53 -3.06
C GLU A 44 1.84 5.77 -4.35
N GLN A 45 1.20 6.93 -4.37
CA GLN A 45 0.93 7.77 -5.54
C GLN A 45 -0.13 7.28 -6.57
N ILE A 46 -1.30 7.92 -6.56
CA ILE A 46 -2.01 8.25 -7.81
C ILE A 46 -1.21 9.37 -8.47
N ASP A 47 -0.38 9.02 -9.45
CA ASP A 47 0.41 10.00 -10.18
C ASP A 47 -0.33 10.38 -11.47
N HIS A 48 -1.16 11.41 -11.35
CA HIS A 48 -1.78 12.07 -12.50
C HIS A 48 -0.93 13.27 -12.87
N TYR A 49 -0.73 13.60 -14.15
CA TYR A 49 -0.12 14.88 -14.49
C TYR A 49 -1.10 16.02 -14.11
N GLY A 50 -1.02 16.55 -12.88
CA GLY A 50 -1.98 17.51 -12.32
C GLY A 50 -1.62 18.02 -10.92
N LYS A 51 -2.35 19.03 -10.43
CA LYS A 51 -2.38 19.41 -9.02
C LYS A 51 -3.32 18.43 -8.29
N ASP A 52 -3.07 18.13 -7.01
CA ASP A 52 -3.88 17.26 -6.13
C ASP A 52 -3.54 15.75 -6.11
N ASN A 53 -2.42 15.32 -6.71
CA ASN A 53 -1.96 13.92 -6.65
C ASN A 53 -1.86 13.38 -5.22
N GLU A 54 -1.32 14.17 -4.29
CA GLU A 54 -1.15 13.76 -2.90
C GLU A 54 -2.48 13.46 -2.21
N SER A 55 -3.49 14.31 -2.42
CA SER A 55 -4.85 14.12 -1.90
C SER A 55 -5.51 12.87 -2.48
N HIS A 56 -5.41 12.65 -3.80
CA HIS A 56 -5.97 11.46 -4.44
C HIS A 56 -5.26 10.18 -3.99
N SER A 57 -3.94 10.22 -3.86
CA SER A 57 -3.12 9.10 -3.37
C SER A 57 -3.51 8.70 -1.96
N THR A 58 -3.64 9.70 -1.07
CA THR A 58 -4.01 9.50 0.33
C THR A 58 -5.42 8.91 0.42
N ALA A 59 -6.39 9.47 -0.32
CA ALA A 59 -7.74 8.96 -0.35
C ALA A 59 -7.81 7.51 -0.84
N TYR A 60 -7.09 7.18 -1.91
CA TYR A 60 -7.08 5.81 -2.43
C TYR A 60 -6.37 4.82 -1.50
N ALA A 61 -5.26 5.21 -0.89
CA ALA A 61 -4.60 4.41 0.15
C ALA A 61 -5.54 4.10 1.32
N GLN A 62 -6.29 5.11 1.77
CA GLN A 62 -7.31 4.94 2.82
C GLN A 62 -8.44 4.01 2.38
N LEU A 63 -8.91 4.10 1.13
CA LEU A 63 -9.93 3.19 0.60
C LEU A 63 -9.44 1.74 0.58
N LEU A 64 -8.22 1.50 0.10
CA LEU A 64 -7.61 0.16 0.10
C LEU A 64 -7.45 -0.40 1.52
N ALA A 65 -6.95 0.43 2.44
CA ALA A 65 -6.79 0.06 3.85
C ALA A 65 -8.15 -0.24 4.52
N SER A 66 -9.16 0.59 4.27
CA SER A 66 -10.52 0.42 4.81
C SER A 66 -11.20 -0.85 4.28
N ALA A 67 -10.88 -1.23 3.04
CA ALA A 67 -11.32 -2.49 2.44
C ALA A 67 -10.49 -3.71 2.91
N GLY A 68 -9.49 -3.52 3.77
CA GLY A 68 -8.63 -4.59 4.28
C GLY A 68 -7.75 -5.23 3.20
N ILE A 69 -7.46 -4.51 2.13
CA ILE A 69 -6.68 -5.04 1.00
C ILE A 69 -5.20 -5.07 1.35
N GLN A 70 -4.62 -6.26 1.29
CA GLN A 70 -3.20 -6.51 1.50
C GLN A 70 -2.57 -7.07 0.23
N PHE A 71 -1.34 -6.64 -0.05
CA PHE A 71 -0.65 -6.94 -1.29
C PHE A 71 0.55 -7.84 -1.04
N ALA A 72 1.35 -7.55 -0.01
CA ALA A 72 2.53 -8.33 0.31
C ALA A 72 2.25 -9.83 0.54
N PRO A 73 1.20 -10.26 1.27
CA PRO A 73 0.83 -11.67 1.40
C PRO A 73 0.50 -12.33 0.07
N LEU A 74 -0.19 -11.62 -0.83
CA LEU A 74 -0.54 -12.13 -2.16
C LEU A 74 0.71 -12.43 -2.98
N LEU A 75 1.67 -11.50 -3.00
CA LEU A 75 2.93 -11.71 -3.72
C LEU A 75 3.77 -12.82 -3.10
N ALA A 76 3.85 -12.87 -1.77
CA ALA A 76 4.62 -13.90 -1.07
C ALA A 76 4.08 -15.30 -1.37
N GLU A 77 2.76 -15.48 -1.32
CA GLU A 77 2.10 -16.74 -1.67
C GLU A 77 2.32 -17.10 -3.14
N SER A 78 2.14 -16.13 -4.06
CA SER A 78 2.35 -16.36 -5.48
C SER A 78 3.78 -16.79 -5.79
N ILE A 79 4.79 -16.13 -5.20
CA ILE A 79 6.21 -16.47 -5.39
C ILE A 79 6.49 -17.85 -4.80
N SER A 80 6.05 -18.09 -3.55
CA SER A 80 6.30 -19.35 -2.85
C SER A 80 5.74 -20.55 -3.62
N ARG A 81 4.52 -20.42 -4.15
CA ARG A 81 3.90 -21.47 -4.96
C ARG A 81 4.66 -21.72 -6.26
N ARG A 82 4.99 -20.67 -7.01
CA ARG A 82 5.69 -20.81 -8.31
C ARG A 82 7.10 -21.37 -8.17
N LEU A 83 7.81 -21.03 -7.10
CA LEU A 83 9.07 -21.66 -6.74
C LEU A 83 8.87 -23.12 -6.34
N GLY A 84 7.81 -23.43 -5.57
CA GLY A 84 7.41 -24.81 -5.24
C GLY A 84 7.14 -25.67 -6.47
N ASP A 85 6.38 -25.15 -7.44
CA ASP A 85 6.10 -25.80 -8.73
C ASP A 85 7.39 -26.05 -9.54
N SER A 86 8.43 -25.25 -9.30
CA SER A 86 9.75 -25.38 -9.92
C SER A 86 10.69 -26.30 -9.11
N GLY A 87 10.22 -26.91 -8.02
CA GLY A 87 11.00 -27.87 -7.22
C GLY A 87 11.78 -27.30 -6.04
N TYR A 88 11.60 -26.01 -5.71
CA TYR A 88 12.21 -25.40 -4.54
C TYR A 88 11.35 -25.62 -3.29
N HIS A 89 12.00 -25.87 -2.16
CA HIS A 89 11.36 -25.81 -0.85
C HIS A 89 11.44 -24.39 -0.32
N VAL A 90 10.32 -23.68 -0.30
CA VAL A 90 10.26 -22.29 0.18
C VAL A 90 9.94 -22.26 1.66
N ASN A 91 10.84 -21.69 2.46
CA ASN A 91 10.61 -21.37 3.86
C ASN A 91 10.29 -19.87 3.96
N TYR A 92 9.01 -19.54 4.18
CA TYR A 92 8.59 -18.15 4.32
C TYR A 92 8.84 -17.67 5.76
N LEU A 93 9.69 -16.66 5.89
CA LEU A 93 10.15 -16.16 7.17
C LEU A 93 9.36 -14.89 7.54
N THR A 94 8.36 -15.05 8.42
CA THR A 94 7.42 -13.99 8.84
C THR A 94 7.88 -13.17 10.04
N GLN A 95 9.08 -13.41 10.57
CA GLN A 95 9.61 -12.60 11.67
C GLN A 95 10.22 -11.31 11.12
N ASP A 96 10.11 -10.22 11.87
CA ASP A 96 10.87 -9.00 11.62
C ASP A 96 12.37 -9.31 11.82
N TYR A 97 13.06 -9.65 10.75
CA TYR A 97 14.52 -9.74 10.71
C TYR A 97 15.17 -8.35 10.55
N SER A 98 14.45 -7.29 10.91
CA SER A 98 15.02 -5.96 11.00
C SER A 98 16.17 -6.00 12.02
N GLY A 99 17.40 -5.82 11.53
CA GLY A 99 18.49 -5.42 12.40
C GLY A 99 18.19 -4.04 13.01
N TYR A 100 18.99 -3.64 14.00
CA TYR A 100 18.98 -2.28 14.54
C TYR A 100 18.90 -1.25 13.39
N GLY A 101 17.79 -0.49 13.31
CA GLY A 101 17.55 0.49 12.25
C GLY A 101 16.51 0.12 11.18
N GLY A 102 15.73 -0.95 11.36
CA GLY A 102 14.54 -1.22 10.52
C GLY A 102 14.85 -1.72 9.11
N GLN A 103 16.09 -2.07 8.82
CA GLN A 103 16.47 -2.76 7.59
C GLN A 103 16.63 -4.24 7.87
N VAL A 104 15.89 -5.06 7.13
CA VAL A 104 16.15 -6.50 7.07
C VAL A 104 17.51 -6.69 6.39
N THR A 105 18.51 -7.10 7.16
CA THR A 105 19.81 -7.48 6.60
C THR A 105 19.77 -8.98 6.28
N PRO A 106 20.18 -9.40 5.06
CA PRO A 106 20.29 -10.82 4.70
C PRO A 106 21.01 -11.65 5.77
N ASP A 107 22.03 -11.07 6.40
CA ASP A 107 22.89 -11.64 7.44
C ASP A 107 22.12 -12.23 8.63
N SER A 108 21.04 -11.59 9.07
CA SER A 108 20.26 -12.03 10.25
C SER A 108 19.29 -13.18 9.95
N ALA A 109 18.84 -13.27 8.69
CA ALA A 109 17.99 -14.34 8.20
C ALA A 109 18.79 -15.56 7.70
N ALA A 110 20.00 -15.34 7.18
CA ALA A 110 20.95 -16.36 6.74
C ALA A 110 21.29 -17.34 7.87
N ALA A 111 21.70 -16.79 9.01
CA ALA A 111 22.20 -17.55 10.15
C ALA A 111 21.15 -18.45 10.82
N ARG A 112 19.85 -18.27 10.52
CA ARG A 112 18.75 -18.95 11.21
C ARG A 112 17.88 -19.84 10.32
N SER A 113 17.89 -19.61 9.00
CA SER A 113 17.01 -20.34 8.09
C SER A 113 17.52 -21.73 7.71
N GLY A 114 18.85 -21.91 7.68
CA GLY A 114 19.48 -23.13 7.14
C GLY A 114 19.19 -23.37 5.65
N ALA A 115 18.64 -22.37 4.94
CA ALA A 115 18.31 -22.47 3.53
C ALA A 115 19.58 -22.34 2.66
N ASP A 116 19.52 -22.86 1.44
CA ASP A 116 20.63 -22.78 0.47
C ASP A 116 20.74 -21.37 -0.14
N ALA A 117 19.64 -20.60 -0.15
CA ALA A 117 19.60 -19.23 -0.63
C ALA A 117 18.56 -18.38 0.10
N ILE A 118 18.78 -17.07 0.13
CA ILE A 118 17.87 -16.09 0.72
C ILE A 118 17.27 -15.24 -0.39
N LEU A 119 15.95 -15.21 -0.47
CA LEU A 119 15.19 -14.42 -1.42
C LEU A 119 14.63 -13.19 -0.73
N LEU A 120 15.14 -12.02 -1.11
CA LEU A 120 14.63 -10.71 -0.73
C LEU A 120 13.74 -10.18 -1.85
N VAL A 121 12.49 -9.89 -1.51
CA VAL A 121 11.53 -9.27 -2.43
C VAL A 121 11.10 -7.94 -1.83
N ARG A 122 11.36 -6.85 -2.55
CA ARG A 122 10.98 -5.50 -2.15
C ARG A 122 9.89 -4.97 -3.08
N LEU A 123 8.69 -4.81 -2.55
CA LEU A 123 7.61 -4.11 -3.23
C LEU A 123 7.90 -2.61 -3.17
N LYS A 124 8.35 -2.04 -4.29
CA LYS A 124 8.82 -0.65 -4.38
C LYS A 124 7.69 0.33 -4.61
N ARG A 125 6.72 -0.04 -5.44
CA ARG A 125 5.56 0.80 -5.77
C ARG A 125 4.34 -0.06 -5.99
N ILE A 126 3.21 0.45 -5.54
CA ILE A 126 1.88 -0.01 -5.90
C ILE A 126 0.99 1.20 -6.09
N ALA A 127 0.56 1.42 -7.33
CA ALA A 127 0.11 2.73 -7.75
C ALA A 127 -0.85 2.64 -8.93
N TYR A 128 -1.55 3.74 -9.15
CA TYR A 128 -2.17 4.03 -10.43
C TYR A 128 -1.53 5.27 -11.03
N VAL A 129 -1.10 5.20 -12.28
CA VAL A 129 -0.37 6.29 -12.92
C VAL A 129 -0.93 6.58 -14.28
N SER A 130 -0.96 7.86 -14.63
CA SER A 130 -1.29 8.31 -15.97
C SER A 130 -0.01 8.49 -16.78
N PRO A 131 0.18 7.78 -17.92
CA PRO A 131 1.40 7.87 -18.72
C PRO A 131 1.63 9.23 -19.41
N GLY A 132 0.77 10.22 -19.21
CA GLY A 132 0.85 11.56 -19.79
C GLY A 132 -0.30 12.45 -19.32
N LYS A 133 -0.37 13.70 -19.78
CA LYS A 133 -1.43 14.65 -19.38
C LYS A 133 -2.85 14.17 -19.66
N ASP A 134 -3.03 13.38 -20.71
CA ASP A 134 -4.32 12.87 -21.17
C ASP A 134 -4.42 11.33 -21.06
N GLY A 135 -3.50 10.70 -20.33
CA GLY A 135 -3.48 9.25 -20.18
C GLY A 135 -4.57 8.79 -19.20
N ALA A 136 -5.23 7.67 -19.52
CA ALA A 136 -6.00 6.96 -18.49
C ALA A 136 -5.04 6.47 -17.39
N LEU A 137 -5.46 6.58 -16.13
CA LEU A 137 -4.82 5.92 -15.01
C LEU A 137 -4.80 4.41 -15.28
N GLN A 138 -3.64 3.81 -15.14
CA GLN A 138 -3.46 2.37 -15.26
C GLN A 138 -2.70 1.81 -14.06
N PRO A 139 -2.88 0.52 -13.72
CA PRO A 139 -2.14 -0.12 -12.64
C PRO A 139 -0.63 -0.02 -12.89
N TRP A 140 0.12 0.21 -11.81
CA TRP A 140 1.56 0.22 -11.83
C TRP A 140 2.11 -0.43 -10.57
N VAL A 141 2.86 -1.53 -10.76
CA VAL A 141 3.50 -2.27 -9.67
C VAL A 141 4.97 -2.45 -10.01
N GLN A 142 5.84 -2.10 -9.06
CA GLN A 142 7.28 -2.29 -9.19
C GLN A 142 7.80 -3.16 -8.05
N VAL A 143 8.55 -4.22 -8.39
CA VAL A 143 9.14 -5.16 -7.44
C VAL A 143 10.61 -5.35 -7.77
N ASP A 144 11.47 -5.25 -6.76
CA ASP A 144 12.87 -5.65 -6.85
C ASP A 144 13.04 -7.01 -6.18
N VAL A 145 13.71 -7.93 -6.86
CA VAL A 145 14.00 -9.28 -6.39
C VAL A 145 15.49 -9.47 -6.34
N GLN A 146 16.00 -9.98 -5.22
CA GLN A 146 17.41 -10.31 -5.03
C GLN A 146 17.53 -11.66 -4.33
N LEU A 147 18.41 -12.51 -4.85
CA LEU A 147 18.76 -13.80 -4.28
C LEU A 147 20.21 -13.75 -3.80
N PHE A 148 20.45 -14.18 -2.57
CA PHE A 148 21.78 -14.15 -1.96
C PHE A 148 22.24 -15.53 -1.53
N ASP A 149 23.54 -15.78 -1.63
CA ASP A 149 24.20 -16.87 -0.91
C ASP A 149 24.25 -16.53 0.59
N PRO A 150 23.74 -17.39 1.48
CA PRO A 150 23.67 -17.11 2.92
C PRO A 150 25.04 -17.10 3.61
N ASN A 151 26.08 -17.71 3.02
CA ASN A 151 27.41 -17.81 3.62
C ASN A 151 28.34 -16.71 3.10
N THR A 152 28.29 -16.41 1.80
CA THR A 152 29.18 -15.41 1.18
C THR A 152 28.53 -14.04 1.04
N HIS A 153 27.19 -13.97 1.14
CA HIS A 153 26.37 -12.80 0.87
C HIS A 153 26.45 -12.31 -0.58
N ASP A 154 26.96 -13.14 -1.49
CA ASP A 154 27.03 -12.81 -2.90
C ASP A 154 25.63 -12.75 -3.52
N SER A 155 25.39 -11.74 -4.35
CA SER A 155 24.16 -11.63 -5.13
C SER A 155 24.17 -12.65 -6.25
N LEU A 156 23.38 -13.72 -6.10
CA LEU A 156 23.24 -14.81 -7.06
C LEU A 156 22.29 -14.46 -8.22
N TYR A 157 21.30 -13.60 -7.94
CA TYR A 157 20.33 -13.12 -8.91
C TYR A 157 19.81 -11.76 -8.44
N ALA A 158 19.65 -10.81 -9.36
CA ALA A 158 18.99 -9.55 -9.07
C ALA A 158 18.18 -9.11 -10.28
N ARG A 159 16.89 -8.83 -10.08
CA ARG A 159 16.03 -8.38 -11.17
C ARG A 159 14.94 -7.46 -10.67
N GLN A 160 14.62 -6.49 -11.50
CA GLN A 160 13.49 -5.58 -11.29
C GLN A 160 12.36 -5.99 -12.23
N PHE A 161 11.15 -6.05 -11.69
CA PHE A 161 9.92 -6.30 -12.42
C PHE A 161 9.03 -5.06 -12.34
N ASN A 162 8.45 -4.69 -13.47
CA ASN A 162 7.54 -3.56 -13.58
C ASN A 162 6.32 -3.99 -14.39
N ALA A 163 5.17 -4.03 -13.73
CA ALA A 163 3.89 -4.29 -14.38
C ALA A 163 3.15 -2.97 -14.63
N GLY A 164 2.74 -2.76 -15.88
CA GLY A 164 1.93 -1.63 -16.29
C GLY A 164 2.73 -0.46 -16.85
N TYR A 165 2.85 0.63 -16.10
CA TYR A 165 3.54 1.81 -16.59
C TYR A 165 5.05 1.60 -16.75
N ALA A 166 5.51 1.72 -17.99
CA ALA A 166 6.88 1.39 -18.35
C ALA A 166 7.93 2.41 -17.88
N GLY A 167 7.55 3.69 -17.69
CA GLY A 167 8.43 4.80 -17.30
C GLY A 167 9.85 4.74 -17.89
N ASP A 168 10.82 5.27 -17.12
CA ASP A 168 12.26 5.10 -17.36
C ASP A 168 12.81 3.83 -16.67
N ALA A 169 12.04 2.73 -16.66
CA ALA A 169 12.38 1.53 -15.87
C ALA A 169 13.61 0.74 -16.35
N GLY A 170 14.48 1.33 -17.18
CA GLY A 170 15.77 0.76 -17.58
C GLY A 170 15.68 -0.68 -18.07
N LYS A 171 16.39 -1.59 -17.41
CA LYS A 171 16.46 -3.04 -17.69
C LYS A 171 15.37 -3.88 -17.02
N ALA A 172 14.37 -3.26 -16.40
CA ALA A 172 13.30 -4.00 -15.73
C ALA A 172 12.51 -4.88 -16.71
N VAL A 173 12.09 -6.06 -16.23
CA VAL A 173 11.12 -6.89 -16.95
C VAL A 173 9.80 -6.13 -17.00
N ARG A 174 9.31 -5.88 -18.21
CA ARG A 174 8.04 -5.18 -18.42
C ARG A 174 6.94 -6.20 -18.59
N LEU A 175 5.93 -6.10 -17.74
CA LEU A 175 4.76 -6.96 -17.77
C LEU A 175 3.54 -6.10 -18.15
N PRO A 176 2.71 -6.55 -19.10
CA PRO A 176 1.50 -5.84 -19.43
C PRO A 176 0.50 -5.93 -18.27
N VAL A 177 -0.38 -4.94 -18.17
CA VAL A 177 -1.56 -4.96 -17.29
C VAL A 177 -2.81 -4.99 -18.15
N ASP A 178 -3.87 -5.61 -17.64
CA ASP A 178 -5.13 -5.72 -18.36
C ASP A 178 -5.75 -4.31 -18.57
N PRO A 179 -6.01 -3.90 -19.83
CA PRO A 179 -6.60 -2.60 -20.14
C PRO A 179 -7.95 -2.34 -19.47
N LYS A 180 -8.68 -3.38 -19.03
CA LYS A 180 -9.99 -3.22 -18.35
C LYS A 180 -9.87 -2.44 -17.03
N TYR A 181 -8.71 -2.46 -16.40
CA TYR A 181 -8.47 -1.75 -15.14
C TYR A 181 -7.99 -0.31 -15.37
N ARG A 182 -8.33 0.32 -16.50
CA ARG A 182 -7.95 1.70 -16.78
C ARG A 182 -9.08 2.66 -16.41
N TYR A 183 -8.72 3.77 -15.77
CA TYR A 183 -9.66 4.78 -15.31
C TYR A 183 -9.31 6.14 -15.89
N LEU A 184 -10.32 6.86 -16.38
CA LEU A 184 -10.09 8.20 -16.94
C LEU A 184 -9.79 9.25 -15.86
N THR A 185 -10.25 9.01 -14.63
CA THR A 185 -10.11 9.98 -13.52
C THR A 185 -9.88 9.25 -12.19
N ALA A 186 -9.26 9.94 -11.23
CA ALA A 186 -9.10 9.42 -9.88
C ALA A 186 -10.47 9.13 -9.22
N SER A 187 -11.49 9.97 -9.45
CA SER A 187 -12.84 9.73 -8.92
C SER A 187 -13.48 8.45 -9.44
N ALA A 188 -13.30 8.12 -10.72
CA ALA A 188 -13.79 6.87 -11.30
C ALA A 188 -13.07 5.65 -10.70
N LEU A 189 -11.77 5.78 -10.46
CA LEU A 189 -10.97 4.76 -9.78
C LEU A 189 -11.41 4.57 -8.32
N HIS A 190 -11.65 5.65 -7.58
CA HIS A 190 -12.13 5.60 -6.19
C HIS A 190 -13.55 5.01 -6.08
N ALA A 191 -14.39 5.23 -7.09
CA ALA A 191 -15.77 4.72 -7.10
C ALA A 191 -15.83 3.19 -7.24
N ASP A 192 -14.76 2.56 -7.71
CA ASP A 192 -14.68 1.11 -7.93
C ASP A 192 -13.39 0.54 -7.31
N VAL A 193 -13.31 0.61 -5.97
CA VAL A 193 -12.15 0.18 -5.18
C VAL A 193 -11.85 -1.31 -5.40
N ASP A 194 -12.87 -2.15 -5.50
CA ASP A 194 -12.70 -3.59 -5.67
C ASP A 194 -12.10 -3.93 -7.04
N ALA A 195 -12.63 -3.36 -8.12
CA ALA A 195 -12.07 -3.60 -9.45
C ALA A 195 -10.68 -2.97 -9.61
N SER A 196 -10.46 -1.76 -9.10
CA SER A 196 -9.13 -1.11 -9.15
C SER A 196 -8.08 -1.86 -8.34
N ALA A 197 -8.43 -2.37 -7.16
CA ALA A 197 -7.58 -3.28 -6.41
C ALA A 197 -7.31 -4.58 -7.16
N GLY A 198 -8.31 -5.12 -7.87
CA GLY A 198 -8.17 -6.26 -8.77
C GLY A 198 -7.06 -6.05 -9.81
N GLY A 199 -6.98 -4.86 -10.41
CA GLY A 199 -5.91 -4.53 -11.37
C GLY A 199 -4.50 -4.55 -10.77
N LEU A 200 -4.35 -4.09 -9.53
CA LEU A 200 -3.07 -4.15 -8.81
C LEU A 200 -2.72 -5.59 -8.41
N LYS A 201 -3.71 -6.38 -7.96
CA LYS A 201 -3.52 -7.80 -7.63
C LYS A 201 -3.13 -8.61 -8.86
N ASP A 202 -3.80 -8.42 -9.99
CA ASP A 202 -3.47 -9.10 -11.25
C ASP A 202 -2.04 -8.76 -11.72
N ALA A 203 -1.64 -7.49 -11.59
CA ALA A 203 -0.27 -7.06 -11.87
C ALA A 203 0.77 -7.76 -10.96
N MET A 204 0.45 -7.94 -9.67
CA MET A 204 1.31 -8.66 -8.73
C MET A 204 1.40 -10.15 -9.03
N LEU A 205 0.29 -10.78 -9.39
CA LEU A 205 0.26 -12.19 -9.82
C LEU A 205 1.09 -12.40 -11.09
N ALA A 206 1.02 -11.46 -12.05
CA ALA A 206 1.86 -11.48 -13.24
C ALA A 206 3.35 -11.37 -12.89
N ILE A 207 3.72 -10.52 -11.92
CA ILE A 207 5.09 -10.44 -11.41
C ILE A 207 5.52 -11.74 -10.75
N GLY A 208 4.69 -12.32 -9.88
CA GLY A 208 4.96 -13.60 -9.22
C GLY A 208 5.16 -14.74 -10.22
N ALA A 209 4.36 -14.77 -11.30
CA ALA A 209 4.53 -15.72 -12.40
C ALA A 209 5.88 -15.52 -13.13
N ALA A 210 6.23 -14.28 -13.47
CA ALA A 210 7.50 -13.97 -14.15
C ALA A 210 8.73 -14.32 -13.32
N ILE A 211 8.67 -14.10 -11.99
CA ILE A 211 9.70 -14.55 -11.05
C ILE A 211 9.80 -16.08 -11.08
N GLY A 212 8.67 -16.77 -11.00
CA GLY A 212 8.61 -18.24 -11.11
C GLY A 212 9.27 -18.78 -12.37
N GLU A 213 8.97 -18.17 -13.53
CA GLU A 213 9.56 -18.55 -14.82
C GLU A 213 11.07 -18.37 -14.86
N ASP A 214 11.60 -17.31 -14.25
CA ASP A 214 13.04 -17.09 -14.17
C ASP A 214 13.74 -18.17 -13.34
N PHE A 215 13.14 -18.54 -12.22
CA PHE A 215 13.66 -19.62 -11.38
C PHE A 215 13.54 -20.98 -12.09
N ALA A 216 12.44 -21.23 -12.81
CA ALA A 216 12.27 -22.44 -13.60
C ALA A 216 13.33 -22.60 -14.72
N LYS A 217 13.77 -21.49 -15.35
CA LYS A 217 14.85 -21.53 -16.36
C LYS A 217 16.20 -21.94 -15.77
N GLY A 218 16.44 -21.60 -14.50
CA GLY A 218 17.64 -22.02 -13.77
C GLY A 218 17.54 -23.47 -13.27
N THR A 219 16.34 -23.99 -13.02
CA THR A 219 16.17 -25.36 -12.53
C THR A 219 16.48 -26.40 -13.60
N ARG A 220 17.12 -27.51 -13.17
CA ARG A 220 17.18 -28.73 -14.00
C ARG A 220 15.76 -29.18 -14.34
N PRO A 221 15.50 -29.74 -15.53
CA PRO A 221 14.26 -30.47 -15.76
C PRO A 221 14.14 -31.55 -14.68
N MET A 222 13.06 -31.51 -13.90
CA MET A 222 12.77 -32.57 -12.95
C MET A 222 12.92 -33.91 -13.66
N LEU A 223 13.69 -34.82 -13.05
CA LEU A 223 13.62 -36.23 -13.41
C LEU A 223 12.13 -36.59 -13.43
N LYS A 224 11.61 -36.98 -14.60
CA LYS A 224 10.23 -37.43 -14.75
C LYS A 224 9.93 -38.37 -13.57
N PRO A 225 8.76 -38.24 -12.91
CA PRO A 225 8.38 -39.17 -11.85
C PRO A 225 8.63 -40.58 -12.35
N SER A 226 9.32 -41.40 -11.55
CA SER A 226 9.66 -42.75 -11.99
C SER A 226 8.37 -43.48 -12.41
N GLU A 227 8.48 -44.40 -13.34
CA GLU A 227 7.33 -45.19 -13.82
C GLU A 227 6.58 -45.86 -12.65
N ALA A 228 7.29 -46.16 -11.56
CA ALA A 228 6.72 -46.64 -10.29
C ALA A 228 5.92 -45.57 -9.51
N ALA A 229 6.34 -44.31 -9.53
CA ALA A 229 5.59 -43.19 -8.94
C ALA A 229 4.36 -42.82 -9.78
N MET A 230 4.45 -42.92 -11.12
CA MET A 230 3.29 -42.76 -12.00
C MET A 230 2.28 -43.91 -11.84
N ALA A 231 2.76 -45.15 -11.67
CA ALA A 231 1.90 -46.30 -11.39
C ALA A 231 1.19 -46.18 -10.03
N ALA A 232 1.87 -45.64 -9.00
CA ALA A 232 1.27 -45.38 -7.70
C ALA A 232 0.22 -44.25 -7.73
N ALA A 233 0.44 -43.20 -8.54
CA ALA A 233 -0.52 -42.10 -8.72
C ALA A 233 -1.74 -42.51 -9.56
N GLN A 234 -1.59 -43.42 -10.52
CA GLN A 234 -2.70 -43.97 -11.31
C GLN A 234 -3.54 -45.02 -10.56
N ALA A 235 -3.04 -45.55 -9.44
CA ALA A 235 -3.78 -46.46 -8.56
C ALA A 235 -4.72 -45.73 -7.58
N ALA A 236 -4.59 -44.41 -7.43
CA ALA A 236 -5.55 -43.58 -6.71
C ALA A 236 -6.69 -43.16 -7.66
N PRO A 237 -7.97 -43.12 -7.20
CA PRO A 237 -9.08 -42.72 -8.06
C PRO A 237 -8.85 -41.30 -8.60
N ALA A 238 -8.63 -41.20 -9.91
CA ALA A 238 -8.30 -39.95 -10.58
C ALA A 238 -9.51 -39.01 -10.59
N ALA A 239 -9.38 -37.86 -9.92
CA ALA A 239 -10.19 -36.69 -10.27
C ALA A 239 -9.83 -36.27 -11.72
N PRO A 240 -10.81 -35.81 -12.52
CA PRO A 240 -10.57 -35.45 -13.91
C PRO A 240 -9.45 -34.39 -14.03
N PRO A 241 -8.61 -34.47 -15.08
CA PRO A 241 -7.49 -33.55 -15.23
C PRO A 241 -8.00 -32.11 -15.40
N GLN A 242 -7.76 -31.28 -14.39
CA GLN A 242 -8.02 -29.84 -14.47
C GLN A 242 -6.89 -29.17 -15.25
N THR A 243 -7.24 -28.38 -16.26
CA THR A 243 -6.26 -27.57 -16.99
C THR A 243 -5.61 -26.54 -16.05
N ALA A 244 -4.46 -25.97 -16.45
CA ALA A 244 -3.83 -24.92 -15.67
C ALA A 244 -4.78 -23.73 -15.47
N GLU A 245 -5.57 -23.38 -16.49
CA GLU A 245 -6.60 -22.33 -16.40
C GLU A 245 -7.75 -22.70 -15.46
N ASP A 246 -8.19 -23.96 -15.41
CA ASP A 246 -9.24 -24.39 -14.48
C ASP A 246 -8.75 -24.36 -13.03
N ARG A 247 -7.48 -24.67 -12.80
CA ARG A 247 -6.85 -24.55 -11.47
C ARG A 247 -6.65 -23.10 -11.08
N ASP A 248 -6.22 -22.25 -12.00
CA ASP A 248 -6.05 -20.82 -11.75
C ASP A 248 -7.40 -20.13 -11.49
N ARG A 249 -8.46 -20.49 -12.23
CA ARG A 249 -9.83 -20.01 -11.99
C ARG A 249 -10.40 -20.49 -10.67
N ALA A 250 -10.32 -21.80 -10.38
CA ALA A 250 -10.79 -22.35 -9.10
C ALA A 250 -10.01 -21.76 -7.91
N THR A 251 -8.73 -21.41 -8.11
CA THR A 251 -7.93 -20.73 -7.10
C THR A 251 -8.34 -19.27 -6.94
N ALA A 252 -8.57 -18.53 -8.03
CA ALA A 252 -9.06 -17.15 -7.95
C ALA A 252 -10.42 -17.09 -7.22
N GLU A 253 -11.29 -18.06 -7.47
CA GLU A 253 -12.57 -18.22 -6.76
C GLU A 253 -12.38 -18.61 -5.28
N ALA A 254 -11.46 -19.52 -4.97
CA ALA A 254 -11.16 -19.91 -3.59
C ALA A 254 -10.48 -18.77 -2.80
N LEU A 255 -9.62 -17.97 -3.43
CA LEU A 255 -9.01 -16.78 -2.84
C LEU A 255 -10.07 -15.71 -2.60
N ALA A 256 -10.95 -15.46 -3.58
CA ALA A 256 -12.07 -14.53 -3.42
C ALA A 256 -13.01 -14.95 -2.28
N ALA A 257 -13.27 -16.26 -2.12
CA ALA A 257 -14.06 -16.79 -1.03
C ALA A 257 -13.37 -16.63 0.34
N GLN A 258 -12.08 -16.99 0.44
CA GLN A 258 -11.30 -16.87 1.67
C GLN A 258 -11.19 -15.41 2.15
N TRP A 259 -11.24 -14.45 1.23
CA TRP A 259 -11.13 -13.03 1.54
C TRP A 259 -12.50 -12.41 1.86
N SER A 260 -13.59 -12.99 1.34
CA SER A 260 -14.97 -12.62 1.71
C SER A 260 -15.31 -12.98 3.17
N ASP A 261 -14.76 -14.09 3.68
CA ASP A 261 -14.95 -14.53 5.07
C ASP A 261 -14.16 -13.71 6.10
N ARG A 262 -13.26 -12.82 5.66
CA ARG A 262 -12.47 -11.91 6.51
C ARG A 262 -12.98 -10.47 6.51
N ALA A 263 -14.11 -10.19 5.88
CA ALA A 263 -14.76 -8.90 6.03
C ALA A 263 -15.01 -8.63 7.52
N PRO A 264 -14.63 -7.46 8.07
CA PRO A 264 -14.94 -7.14 9.46
C PRO A 264 -16.45 -7.23 9.68
N PRO A 265 -16.91 -7.67 10.87
CA PRO A 265 -18.34 -7.74 11.16
C PRO A 265 -18.94 -6.35 10.92
N VAL A 266 -20.00 -6.31 10.10
CA VAL A 266 -20.81 -5.10 9.92
C VAL A 266 -21.19 -4.61 11.31
N PRO A 267 -20.81 -3.38 11.72
CA PRO A 267 -21.19 -2.88 13.02
C PRO A 267 -22.72 -2.91 13.10
N ALA A 268 -23.24 -3.55 14.15
CA ALA A 268 -24.67 -3.65 14.37
C ALA A 268 -25.28 -2.26 14.30
N ALA A 269 -26.34 -2.11 13.49
CA ALA A 269 -27.08 -0.86 13.41
C ALA A 269 -27.39 -0.36 14.83
N PRO A 270 -27.10 0.92 15.15
CA PRO A 270 -27.41 1.45 16.45
C PRO A 270 -28.92 1.29 16.71
N PRO A 271 -29.33 0.93 17.94
CA PRO A 271 -30.73 0.79 18.27
C PRO A 271 -31.47 2.10 17.95
N PRO A 272 -32.73 2.03 17.48
CA PRO A 272 -33.49 3.22 17.14
C PRO A 272 -33.58 4.13 18.37
N VAL A 273 -33.00 5.32 18.25
CA VAL A 273 -33.14 6.37 19.25
C VAL A 273 -34.59 6.83 19.20
N ALA A 274 -35.34 6.51 20.25
CA ALA A 274 -36.68 7.05 20.45
C ALA A 274 -36.57 8.59 20.49
N PRO A 275 -37.42 9.34 19.77
CA PRO A 275 -37.41 10.78 19.83
C PRO A 275 -37.71 11.23 21.27
N PRO A 276 -37.06 12.29 21.77
CA PRO A 276 -37.38 12.81 23.09
C PRO A 276 -38.85 13.25 23.12
N ALA A 277 -39.60 12.66 24.05
CA ALA A 277 -40.90 13.14 24.46
C ALA A 277 -40.71 14.47 25.17
N ASP A 278 -40.81 15.58 24.43
CA ASP A 278 -41.29 16.87 24.93
C ASP A 278 -41.29 17.89 23.79
N THR A 279 -42.43 18.03 23.13
CA THR A 279 -42.91 19.27 22.48
C THR A 279 -44.39 19.07 22.11
N LEU A 280 -45.21 18.89 23.14
CA LEU A 280 -46.64 19.18 23.08
C LEU A 280 -46.88 20.44 23.90
N ASN A 281 -46.90 21.60 23.23
CA ASN A 281 -47.82 22.70 23.55
C ASN A 281 -47.72 23.83 22.54
N ALA A 282 -48.89 24.39 22.20
CA ALA A 282 -49.19 25.43 21.20
C ALA A 282 -49.19 24.88 19.75
N VAL A 283 -50.30 24.86 19.00
CA VAL A 283 -51.48 25.72 18.97
C VAL A 283 -52.66 24.90 18.43
N GLN A 284 -53.80 24.99 19.12
CA GLN A 284 -55.11 24.51 18.66
C GLN A 284 -56.04 25.73 18.64
N ALA A 285 -56.40 26.19 17.44
CA ALA A 285 -57.50 27.10 17.04
C ALA A 285 -57.11 27.56 15.62
N ASP A 286 -57.89 27.45 14.54
CA ASP A 286 -59.33 27.40 14.38
C ASP A 286 -59.68 26.50 13.19
N ALA A 287 -60.81 25.81 13.31
CA ALA A 287 -61.51 25.19 12.19
C ALA A 287 -62.61 26.14 11.74
N GLN A 288 -62.55 26.62 10.49
CA GLN A 288 -63.75 26.92 9.72
C GLN A 288 -63.56 26.49 8.27
N ALA A 289 -64.56 25.74 7.81
CA ALA A 289 -64.79 25.38 6.43
C ALA A 289 -65.07 26.62 5.59
N ASP A 290 -64.63 26.63 4.33
CA ASP A 290 -65.52 27.00 3.24
C ASP A 290 -64.98 26.59 1.87
N GLU A 291 -65.96 26.29 1.02
CA GLU A 291 -66.03 26.01 -0.40
C GLU A 291 -64.79 26.08 -1.29
N VAL A 292 -64.68 25.06 -2.14
CA VAL A 292 -63.91 25.03 -3.38
C VAL A 292 -64.65 25.84 -4.46
N PRO A 293 -64.02 26.85 -5.10
CA PRO A 293 -64.40 27.23 -6.45
C PRO A 293 -63.28 26.90 -7.45
N THR A 294 -63.74 26.30 -8.54
CA THR A 294 -63.04 26.08 -9.81
C THR A 294 -62.32 27.34 -10.30
N PRO A 295 -61.06 27.26 -10.77
CA PRO A 295 -60.44 28.41 -11.40
C PRO A 295 -60.94 28.57 -12.84
N ALA A 296 -61.61 29.69 -13.09
CA ALA A 296 -61.90 30.20 -14.43
C ALA A 296 -60.62 30.74 -15.09
N ALA A 297 -60.50 30.50 -16.40
CA ALA A 297 -59.43 30.98 -17.24
C ALA A 297 -59.37 32.53 -17.29
N VAL A 298 -58.18 33.09 -17.10
CA VAL A 298 -57.88 34.52 -17.32
C VAL A 298 -56.96 34.64 -18.53
N PRO A 299 -57.21 35.58 -19.47
CA PRO A 299 -56.45 35.71 -20.70
C PRO A 299 -55.08 36.35 -20.47
N ALA A 300 -54.10 35.92 -21.28
CA ALA A 300 -52.74 36.43 -21.29
C ALA A 300 -52.69 37.91 -21.70
N ALA A 301 -52.05 38.74 -20.86
CA ALA A 301 -51.61 40.09 -21.20
C ALA A 301 -50.21 40.05 -21.85
N PRO A 302 -49.87 40.99 -22.75
CA PRO A 302 -48.62 40.96 -23.50
C PRO A 302 -47.42 41.35 -22.63
N VAL A 303 -46.36 40.55 -22.73
CA VAL A 303 -45.06 40.77 -22.07
C VAL A 303 -44.36 41.96 -22.73
N GLN A 304 -44.12 43.03 -21.96
CA GLN A 304 -43.15 44.07 -22.30
C GLN A 304 -41.72 43.57 -22.01
N PRO A 305 -40.74 43.82 -22.90
CA PRO A 305 -39.35 43.49 -22.63
C PRO A 305 -38.76 44.40 -21.54
N PRO A 306 -37.92 43.86 -20.62
CA PRO A 306 -37.32 44.66 -19.56
C PRO A 306 -36.28 45.64 -20.11
N ALA A 307 -36.29 46.85 -19.56
CA ALA A 307 -35.29 47.89 -19.80
C ALA A 307 -33.90 47.43 -19.33
N ALA A 308 -32.87 47.78 -20.11
CA ALA A 308 -31.48 47.49 -19.83
C ALA A 308 -31.02 48.11 -18.50
N ALA A 309 -30.52 47.27 -17.59
CA ALA A 309 -29.86 47.70 -16.37
C ALA A 309 -28.47 48.33 -16.70
N PRO A 310 -28.05 49.39 -15.99
CA PRO A 310 -26.72 49.97 -16.17
C PRO A 310 -25.63 49.01 -15.66
N LEU A 311 -24.51 48.98 -16.40
CA LEU A 311 -23.32 48.20 -16.07
C LEU A 311 -22.72 48.65 -14.72
N PRO A 312 -22.24 47.72 -13.87
CA PRO A 312 -21.57 48.06 -12.63
C PRO A 312 -20.19 48.70 -12.88
N GLU A 313 -19.87 49.73 -12.11
CA GLU A 313 -18.56 50.37 -12.06
C GLU A 313 -17.46 49.39 -11.65
N ALA A 314 -16.27 49.56 -12.24
CA ALA A 314 -15.10 48.73 -11.96
C ALA A 314 -14.62 48.89 -10.50
N PRO A 315 -14.23 47.80 -9.82
CA PRO A 315 -13.76 47.88 -8.44
C PRO A 315 -12.41 48.60 -8.33
N VAL A 316 -12.34 49.53 -7.38
CA VAL A 316 -11.13 50.22 -6.95
C VAL A 316 -10.16 49.20 -6.31
N PRO A 317 -8.86 49.20 -6.64
CA PRO A 317 -7.91 48.25 -6.06
C PRO A 317 -7.69 48.54 -4.58
N THR A 318 -8.19 47.65 -3.71
CA THR A 318 -7.84 47.59 -2.30
C THR A 318 -6.41 47.06 -2.12
N ALA A 319 -5.64 47.74 -1.25
CA ALA A 319 -4.28 47.37 -0.90
C ALA A 319 -4.18 45.92 -0.36
N PRO A 320 -3.08 45.20 -0.65
CA PRO A 320 -2.90 43.83 -0.19
C PRO A 320 -2.83 43.77 1.35
N PRO A 321 -3.36 42.71 1.97
CA PRO A 321 -3.24 42.51 3.41
C PRO A 321 -1.77 42.34 3.82
N PRO A 322 -1.41 42.72 5.07
CA PRO A 322 -0.05 42.57 5.57
C PRO A 322 0.35 41.08 5.58
N VAL A 323 1.51 40.80 5.00
CA VAL A 323 2.13 39.47 5.01
C VAL A 323 2.50 39.13 6.44
N VAL A 324 1.77 38.20 7.06
CA VAL A 324 2.17 37.58 8.32
C VAL A 324 3.38 36.71 8.00
N ALA A 325 4.52 37.03 8.61
CA ALA A 325 5.76 36.26 8.44
C ALA A 325 5.51 34.79 8.83
N ALA A 326 5.79 33.88 7.90
CA ALA A 326 5.78 32.45 8.17
C ALA A 326 6.74 32.15 9.34
N ALA A 327 6.26 31.38 10.31
CA ALA A 327 7.07 30.90 11.42
C ALA A 327 8.34 30.21 10.88
N ALA A 328 9.48 30.51 11.49
CA ALA A 328 10.76 29.93 11.08
C ALA A 328 10.68 28.39 11.13
N PRO A 329 11.28 27.68 10.15
CA PRO A 329 11.31 26.22 10.18
C PRO A 329 12.00 25.75 11.45
N ALA A 330 11.31 24.89 12.23
CA ALA A 330 11.86 24.31 13.44
C ALA A 330 13.12 23.50 13.11
N GLU A 331 14.19 23.68 13.89
CA GLU A 331 15.43 22.93 13.72
C GLU A 331 15.19 21.42 13.90
N PRO A 332 15.89 20.56 13.15
CA PRO A 332 15.71 19.12 13.24
C PRO A 332 16.15 18.59 14.61
N ILE A 333 15.19 18.22 15.45
CA ILE A 333 15.44 17.51 16.72
C ILE A 333 15.83 16.07 16.37
N SER A 334 17.07 15.68 16.67
CA SER A 334 17.57 14.31 16.50
C SER A 334 18.44 13.91 17.69
N GLY A 335 18.28 12.68 18.17
CA GLY A 335 19.08 12.13 19.26
C GLY A 335 18.35 12.06 20.60
N ALA A 336 19.12 12.10 21.69
CA ALA A 336 18.59 12.04 23.05
C ALA A 336 17.90 13.37 23.40
N PHE A 337 16.64 13.29 23.79
CA PHE A 337 15.78 14.43 24.09
C PHE A 337 15.08 14.19 25.43
N THR A 338 14.94 15.23 26.24
CA THR A 338 14.20 15.16 27.50
C THR A 338 12.83 15.77 27.28
N LEU A 339 11.77 15.01 27.54
CA LEU A 339 10.41 15.46 27.29
C LEU A 339 10.02 16.66 28.17
N PRO A 340 9.52 17.78 27.61
CA PRO A 340 9.10 18.93 28.40
C PRO A 340 7.78 18.66 29.15
N GLN A 341 6.95 17.74 28.65
CA GLN A 341 5.66 17.35 29.19
C GLN A 341 5.41 15.85 28.98
N ALA A 342 4.40 15.30 29.64
CA ALA A 342 3.98 13.93 29.39
C ALA A 342 3.38 13.83 27.98
N ILE A 343 3.71 12.77 27.24
CA ILE A 343 3.20 12.55 25.88
C ILE A 343 2.61 11.17 25.74
N THR A 344 1.46 11.10 25.06
CA THR A 344 0.83 9.85 24.65
C THR A 344 1.56 9.29 23.43
N VAL A 345 1.84 7.98 23.46
CA VAL A 345 2.56 7.28 22.40
C VAL A 345 1.60 6.36 21.66
N HIS A 346 1.59 6.45 20.34
CA HIS A 346 0.66 5.71 19.48
C HIS A 346 1.36 4.60 18.68
N ALA A 347 0.62 3.54 18.34
CA ALA A 347 1.13 2.41 17.55
C ALA A 347 1.43 2.81 16.09
N GLN A 348 0.74 3.83 15.59
CA GLN A 348 0.82 4.35 14.23
C GLN A 348 0.78 5.89 14.26
N PRO A 349 1.27 6.59 13.21
CA PRO A 349 1.29 8.06 13.18
C PRO A 349 -0.11 8.63 12.88
N LEU A 350 -1.11 8.30 13.68
CA LEU A 350 -2.49 8.75 13.52
C LEU A 350 -3.08 9.03 14.90
N ASP A 351 -3.87 10.09 15.04
CA ASP A 351 -4.48 10.49 16.32
C ASP A 351 -5.44 9.43 16.86
N THR A 352 -6.01 8.61 15.97
CA THR A 352 -6.96 7.53 16.28
C THR A 352 -6.29 6.18 16.52
N ALA A 353 -4.96 6.09 16.36
CA ALA A 353 -4.24 4.84 16.56
C ALA A 353 -4.22 4.44 18.04
N GLU A 354 -4.17 3.13 18.27
CA GLU A 354 -4.06 2.54 19.61
C GLU A 354 -2.93 3.21 20.41
N THR A 355 -3.25 3.64 21.62
CA THR A 355 -2.28 4.15 22.59
C THR A 355 -1.47 2.98 23.14
N VAL A 356 -0.16 2.98 22.85
CA VAL A 356 0.78 1.94 23.31
C VAL A 356 1.31 2.25 24.70
N GLY A 357 1.31 3.52 25.08
CA GLY A 357 1.71 3.95 26.42
C GLY A 357 1.77 5.46 26.56
N GLU A 358 2.29 5.90 27.69
CA GLU A 358 2.52 7.31 28.01
C GLU A 358 3.96 7.46 28.50
N LEU A 359 4.66 8.46 27.99
CA LEU A 359 6.01 8.81 28.43
C LEU A 359 5.89 10.04 29.34
N PRO A 360 6.36 9.98 30.59
CA PRO A 360 6.19 11.08 31.54
C PRO A 360 7.07 12.28 31.20
N ALA A 361 6.68 13.46 31.67
CA ALA A 361 7.51 14.66 31.61
C ALA A 361 8.89 14.40 32.27
N GLY A 362 9.96 14.87 31.65
CA GLY A 362 11.33 14.63 32.09
C GLY A 362 11.91 13.28 31.68
N ALA A 363 11.16 12.41 31.00
CA ALA A 363 11.71 11.16 30.47
C ALA A 363 12.76 11.45 29.38
N ALA A 364 13.87 10.74 29.44
CA ALA A 364 14.86 10.73 28.37
C ALA A 364 14.39 9.79 27.27
N VAL A 365 14.19 10.32 26.07
CA VAL A 365 13.75 9.58 24.90
C VAL A 365 14.76 9.74 23.76
N LYS A 366 14.86 8.72 22.92
CA LYS A 366 15.55 8.84 21.62
C LYS A 366 14.51 9.15 20.56
N VAL A 367 14.71 10.24 19.83
CA VAL A 367 13.84 10.66 18.73
C VAL A 367 14.45 10.20 17.41
N ASP A 368 13.68 9.48 16.59
CA ASP A 368 14.09 9.13 15.23
C ASP A 368 14.18 10.41 14.36
N PRO A 369 15.26 10.58 13.58
CA PRO A 369 15.41 11.74 12.72
C PRO A 369 14.34 11.83 11.62
N ARG A 370 13.71 10.71 11.25
CA ARG A 370 12.68 10.65 10.19
C ARG A 370 11.37 11.25 10.67
N VAL A 371 10.81 12.11 9.82
CA VAL A 371 9.46 12.68 10.00
C VAL A 371 8.53 12.00 9.00
N ILE A 372 7.39 11.52 9.48
CA ILE A 372 6.28 11.16 8.61
C ILE A 372 5.34 12.35 8.54
N HIS A 373 5.10 12.84 7.33
CA HIS A 373 4.14 13.91 7.06
C HIS A 373 2.81 13.27 6.66
N ASN A 374 1.72 13.67 7.32
CA ASN A 374 0.38 13.27 6.95
C ASN A 374 -0.63 14.41 7.21
N PRO A 375 -1.92 14.27 6.82
CA PRO A 375 -2.92 15.32 7.02
C PRO A 375 -3.17 15.72 8.48
N LEU A 376 -2.77 14.89 9.45
CA LEU A 376 -2.92 15.13 10.88
C LEU A 376 -1.68 15.84 11.49
N GLY A 377 -0.59 15.95 10.72
CA GLY A 377 0.61 16.69 11.09
C GLY A 377 1.90 15.91 10.86
N ASP A 378 2.97 16.40 11.48
CA ASP A 378 4.29 15.80 11.44
C ASP A 378 4.44 14.82 12.61
N TRP A 379 4.86 13.59 12.32
CA TRP A 379 5.01 12.53 13.31
C TRP A 379 6.44 12.04 13.39
N ARG A 380 6.88 11.72 14.61
CA ARG A 380 8.20 11.12 14.87
C ARG A 380 8.06 9.88 15.72
N TYR A 381 8.94 8.92 15.47
CA TYR A 381 9.06 7.75 16.32
C TYR A 381 9.97 8.06 17.50
N VAL A 382 9.53 7.70 18.71
CA VAL A 382 10.31 7.88 19.95
C VAL A 382 10.48 6.55 20.67
N THR A 383 11.63 6.39 21.31
CA THR A 383 11.97 5.23 22.14
C THR A 383 12.38 5.73 23.51
N GLY A 384 11.62 5.38 24.55
CA GLY A 384 11.91 5.73 25.94
C GLY A 384 11.90 4.51 26.87
N ASP A 385 12.28 4.72 28.13
CA ASP A 385 12.20 3.68 29.16
C ASP A 385 10.73 3.42 29.52
N GLY A 386 10.12 2.44 28.84
CA GLY A 386 8.77 1.93 29.13
C GLY A 386 7.79 1.94 27.97
N ALA A 387 8.01 2.77 26.94
CA ALA A 387 7.17 2.81 25.74
C ALA A 387 7.96 3.29 24.52
N SER A 388 7.59 2.75 23.35
CA SER A 388 8.10 3.16 22.04
C SER A 388 6.95 3.27 21.06
N GLY A 389 6.96 4.29 20.21
CA GLY A 389 5.91 4.51 19.23
C GLY A 389 5.91 5.91 18.64
N TRP A 390 4.81 6.29 18.00
CA TRP A 390 4.66 7.53 17.27
C TRP A 390 4.09 8.63 18.15
N VAL A 391 4.66 9.83 18.03
CA VAL A 391 4.20 11.05 18.70
C VAL A 391 4.19 12.20 17.70
N GLN A 392 3.27 13.15 17.87
CA GLN A 392 3.25 14.35 17.05
C GLN A 392 4.48 15.21 17.35
N GLN A 393 5.11 15.78 16.31
CA GLN A 393 6.29 16.63 16.44
C GLN A 393 6.02 17.87 17.28
N SER A 394 4.79 18.40 17.24
CA SER A 394 4.32 19.50 18.09
C SER A 394 4.42 19.17 19.59
N ALA A 395 4.23 17.90 19.97
CA ALA A 395 4.34 17.46 21.36
C ALA A 395 5.80 17.38 21.86
N LEU A 396 6.78 17.43 20.96
CA LEU A 396 8.21 17.47 21.27
C LEU A 396 8.77 18.89 21.39
N GLN A 397 7.94 19.91 21.18
CA GLN A 397 8.32 21.32 21.33
C GLN A 397 7.97 21.79 22.76
N PRO A 398 8.83 22.63 23.37
CA PRO A 398 8.60 23.16 24.72
C PRO A 398 7.42 24.11 24.82
#